data_AF-A0A7S4EQW7-F1
#
_entry.id   AF-A0A7S4EQW7-F1
#
_cell.length_a   1.000
_cell.length_b   1.000
_cell.length_c   1.000
_cell.angle_alpha   90.00
_cell.angle_beta   90.00
_cell.angle_gamma   90.00
#
_symmetry.space_group_name_H-M   'P 1'
#
loop_
_entity.id
_entity.type
_entity.pdbx_description
1 polymer ?
#
loop_
_entity_poly.entity_id
_entity_poly.type
_entity_poly.pdbx_seq_one_letter_code
_entity_poly.pdbx_strand_id
1 'polypeptide(L)'
;MVVERLSLVSKRMNDDALTNDASALSGVGDGITHGEQPNDSDEIQTKPASRKGGIGVQFKSQRSIEEVTYIRRLSNFSDEEITSYWGEHDDRVLRKKELTKAVRDLHYYQRTSDKDFTRLGLDQLAGRGKAIKKSNRKKSRYVVLDEQELQHHEGVYDDELMAGVYSHSSEAAKTAAQKKAEKLHNTLIDYEK
;
A
#
# COMPACT_ATOMS: atom_id res chain seq x y z
N MET A 1 -8.58 27.46 0.03
CA MET A 1 -9.15 26.15 -0.38
C MET A 1 -8.48 24.96 0.29
N VAL A 2 -7.19 24.66 0.06
CA VAL A 2 -6.53 23.46 0.66
C VAL A 2 -6.55 23.47 2.20
N VAL A 3 -6.30 24.63 2.83
CA VAL A 3 -6.28 24.78 4.30
C VAL A 3 -7.67 24.56 4.92
N GLU A 4 -8.74 24.98 4.24
CA GLU A 4 -10.12 24.77 4.71
C GLU A 4 -10.56 23.31 4.60
N ARG A 5 -10.16 22.61 3.52
CA ARG A 5 -10.42 21.17 3.37
C ARG A 5 -9.69 20.35 4.44
N LEU A 6 -8.43 20.69 4.75
CA LEU A 6 -7.68 20.04 5.83
C LEU A 6 -8.32 20.27 7.22
N SER A 7 -8.86 21.47 7.48
CA SER A 7 -9.58 21.78 8.71
C SER A 7 -10.87 20.96 8.87
N LEU A 8 -11.62 20.76 7.77
CA LEU A 8 -12.83 19.94 7.73
C LEU A 8 -12.56 18.45 7.97
N VAL A 9 -11.48 17.91 7.39
CA VAL A 9 -11.03 16.54 7.64
C VAL A 9 -10.64 16.36 9.11
N SER A 10 -9.91 17.33 9.68
CA SER A 10 -9.51 17.31 11.09
C SER A 10 -10.69 17.30 12.07
N LYS A 11 -11.77 18.03 11.75
CA LYS A 11 -13.02 18.02 12.55
C LYS A 11 -13.72 16.66 12.51
N ARG A 12 -13.91 16.07 11.32
CA ARG A 12 -14.55 14.73 11.18
C ARG A 12 -13.82 13.65 11.97
N MET A 13 -12.48 13.69 11.98
CA MET A 13 -11.66 12.71 12.68
C MET A 13 -11.77 12.75 14.22
N ASN A 14 -12.26 13.85 14.80
CA ASN A 14 -12.51 13.93 16.24
C ASN A 14 -13.90 13.41 16.63
N ASP A 15 -14.87 13.50 15.73
CA ASP A 15 -16.25 13.07 15.99
C ASP A 15 -16.40 11.53 15.92
N ASP A 16 -15.63 10.87 15.03
CA ASP A 16 -15.64 9.39 14.89
C ASP A 16 -14.93 8.63 16.03
N ALA A 17 -14.22 9.34 16.92
CA ALA A 17 -13.56 8.74 18.07
C ALA A 17 -14.53 8.42 19.23
N LEU A 18 -15.80 8.85 19.16
CA LEU A 18 -16.78 8.75 20.24
C LEU A 18 -17.87 7.67 20.04
N THR A 19 -17.86 6.91 18.93
CA THR A 19 -19.01 6.04 18.56
C THR A 19 -18.69 4.54 18.43
N ASN A 20 -17.52 4.06 18.82
CA ASN A 20 -17.22 2.62 18.74
C ASN A 20 -17.50 1.88 20.06
N ASP A 21 -18.78 1.69 20.36
CA ASP A 21 -19.25 0.50 21.07
C ASP A 21 -20.63 0.09 20.50
N ALA A 22 -20.74 -1.21 20.21
CA ALA A 22 -21.93 -1.95 19.75
C ALA A 22 -22.37 -1.78 18.28
N SER A 23 -21.94 -2.72 17.42
CA SER A 23 -22.91 -3.63 16.77
C SER A 23 -22.18 -4.66 15.89
N ALA A 24 -22.53 -5.92 16.11
CA ALA A 24 -22.08 -7.08 15.37
C ALA A 24 -23.02 -7.40 14.20
N LEU A 25 -22.47 -8.12 13.21
CA LEU A 25 -23.09 -9.21 12.44
C LEU A 25 -24.50 -9.03 11.82
N SER A 26 -24.52 -8.77 10.51
CA SER A 26 -25.36 -9.41 9.46
C SER A 26 -24.94 -8.78 8.14
N GLY A 27 -24.81 -9.39 6.96
CA GLY A 27 -25.38 -10.60 6.39
C GLY A 27 -25.67 -10.27 4.91
N VAL A 28 -25.17 -11.10 4.00
CA VAL A 28 -25.68 -11.45 2.65
C VAL A 28 -26.05 -10.32 1.65
N GLY A 29 -25.53 -10.41 0.43
CA GLY A 29 -26.14 -9.78 -0.74
C GLY A 29 -25.28 -9.75 -2.00
N ASP A 30 -25.40 -10.78 -2.84
CA ASP A 30 -24.96 -10.79 -4.23
C ASP A 30 -25.65 -9.67 -5.05
N GLY A 31 -24.93 -9.10 -6.02
CA GLY A 31 -25.47 -8.11 -6.95
C GLY A 31 -24.48 -7.77 -8.07
N ILE A 32 -24.47 -8.59 -9.10
CA ILE A 32 -23.85 -8.32 -10.41
C ILE A 32 -24.69 -7.27 -11.13
N THR A 33 -24.10 -6.15 -11.54
CA THR A 33 -24.64 -5.29 -12.59
C THR A 33 -23.52 -4.80 -13.51
N HIS A 34 -23.63 -5.20 -14.78
CA HIS A 34 -22.86 -4.67 -15.91
C HIS A 34 -23.11 -3.17 -16.05
N GLY A 35 -22.05 -2.37 -15.96
CA GLY A 35 -22.06 -0.94 -16.28
C GLY A 35 -21.26 -0.70 -17.56
N GLU A 36 -21.92 -0.07 -18.53
CA GLU A 36 -21.50 0.21 -19.89
C GLU A 36 -20.21 1.06 -19.97
N GLN A 37 -19.37 0.76 -20.97
CA GLN A 37 -18.22 1.58 -21.34
C GLN A 37 -18.68 2.87 -22.04
N PRO A 38 -18.25 4.06 -21.59
CA PRO A 38 -18.35 5.26 -22.40
C PRO A 38 -17.24 5.28 -23.45
N ASN A 39 -17.66 5.34 -24.72
CA ASN A 39 -16.85 5.67 -25.87
C ASN A 39 -16.60 7.19 -25.89
N ASP A 40 -15.46 7.65 -25.39
CA ASP A 40 -14.98 9.01 -25.64
C ASP A 40 -13.75 8.97 -26.54
N SER A 41 -14.01 9.20 -27.83
CA SER A 41 -13.02 9.41 -28.87
C SER A 41 -12.67 10.89 -28.93
N ASP A 42 -11.68 11.32 -28.14
CA ASP A 42 -11.05 12.63 -28.33
C ASP A 42 -9.74 12.46 -29.10
N GLU A 43 -9.87 12.58 -30.43
CA GLU A 43 -8.78 12.64 -31.39
C GLU A 43 -8.04 13.99 -31.27
N ILE A 44 -7.05 14.05 -30.38
CA ILE A 44 -6.16 15.22 -30.28
C ILE A 44 -5.18 15.20 -31.46
N GLN A 45 -5.51 15.95 -32.51
CA GLN A 45 -4.57 16.24 -33.62
C GLN A 45 -3.52 17.27 -33.19
N THR A 46 -2.42 16.80 -32.59
CA THR A 46 -1.21 17.65 -32.43
C THR A 46 -0.39 17.63 -33.72
N LYS A 47 -0.30 18.78 -34.40
CA LYS A 47 0.63 18.98 -35.52
C LYS A 47 2.08 18.86 -35.04
N PRO A 48 2.94 18.02 -35.67
CA PRO A 48 4.33 17.93 -35.26
C PRO A 48 5.13 19.12 -35.82
N ALA A 49 5.67 19.94 -34.91
CA ALA A 49 6.72 20.90 -35.24
C ALA A 49 8.01 20.13 -35.53
N SER A 50 8.55 20.27 -36.74
CA SER A 50 9.79 19.62 -37.17
C SER A 50 10.99 20.19 -36.42
N ARG A 51 11.51 19.46 -35.43
CA ARG A 51 12.81 19.74 -34.82
C ARG A 51 13.82 18.70 -35.28
N LYS A 52 14.83 19.20 -36.00
CA LYS A 52 16.01 18.45 -36.45
C LYS A 52 16.78 17.88 -35.25
N GLY A 53 17.13 16.60 -35.35
CA GLY A 53 18.42 16.08 -34.87
C GLY A 53 18.52 15.74 -33.39
N GLY A 54 18.02 14.57 -33.01
CA GLY A 54 18.45 13.83 -31.83
C GLY A 54 18.09 12.37 -32.02
N ILE A 55 18.98 11.44 -31.67
CA ILE A 55 18.65 10.01 -31.59
C ILE A 55 17.59 9.87 -30.49
N GLY A 56 16.33 9.96 -30.90
CA GLY A 56 15.18 9.88 -30.01
C GLY A 56 15.01 8.46 -29.55
N VAL A 57 14.87 8.28 -28.24
CA VAL A 57 14.39 7.04 -27.65
C VAL A 57 13.00 6.77 -28.23
N GLN A 58 12.89 5.78 -29.12
CA GLN A 58 11.60 5.31 -29.60
C GLN A 58 10.94 4.53 -28.46
N PHE A 59 9.94 5.14 -27.82
CA PHE A 59 9.06 4.41 -26.94
C PHE A 59 8.29 3.38 -27.77
N LYS A 60 8.39 2.11 -27.37
CA LYS A 60 7.61 1.05 -28.02
C LYS A 60 6.12 1.37 -27.89
N SER A 61 5.33 0.94 -28.88
CA SER A 61 3.88 1.21 -28.93
C SER A 61 3.17 0.73 -27.66
N GLN A 62 2.04 1.35 -27.31
CA GLN A 62 1.20 1.00 -26.15
C GLN A 62 0.98 -0.53 -26.04
N ARG A 63 0.75 -1.21 -27.17
CA ARG A 63 0.58 -2.66 -27.26
C ARG A 63 1.80 -3.45 -26.79
N SER A 64 3.01 -2.98 -27.10
CA SER A 64 4.25 -3.59 -26.61
C SER A 64 4.46 -3.36 -25.11
N ILE A 65 3.88 -2.32 -24.52
CA ILE A 65 3.95 -2.04 -23.09
C ILE A 65 2.93 -2.92 -22.34
N GLU A 66 1.75 -3.11 -22.91
CA GLU A 66 0.71 -4.02 -22.40
C GLU A 66 1.17 -5.49 -22.37
N GLU A 67 1.87 -5.95 -23.41
CA GLU A 67 2.43 -7.31 -23.43
C GLU A 67 3.48 -7.56 -22.33
N VAL A 68 4.28 -6.55 -21.98
CA VAL A 68 5.32 -6.65 -20.93
C VAL A 68 4.73 -6.52 -19.53
N THR A 69 3.57 -5.87 -19.38
CA THR A 69 2.91 -5.66 -18.09
C THR A 69 1.86 -6.72 -17.75
N TYR A 70 1.48 -7.57 -18.71
CA TYR A 70 0.54 -8.67 -18.46
C TYR A 70 1.18 -9.84 -17.72
N ILE A 71 1.08 -9.84 -16.39
CA ILE A 71 1.42 -11.00 -15.56
C ILE A 71 0.35 -12.08 -15.80
N ARG A 72 0.71 -13.14 -16.53
CA ARG A 72 -0.18 -14.28 -16.75
C ARG A 72 -0.60 -14.89 -15.41
N ARG A 73 -1.91 -15.01 -15.18
CA ARG A 73 -2.46 -15.66 -13.99
C ARG A 73 -2.43 -17.17 -14.18
N LEU A 74 -2.45 -17.93 -13.09
CA LEU A 74 -2.48 -19.40 -13.14
C LEU A 74 -3.65 -19.94 -13.97
N SER A 75 -4.78 -19.22 -13.98
CA SER A 75 -5.97 -19.51 -14.79
C SER A 75 -5.76 -19.44 -16.30
N ASN A 76 -4.66 -18.84 -16.74
CA ASN A 76 -4.38 -18.63 -18.16
C ASN A 76 -3.50 -19.73 -18.76
N PHE A 77 -3.13 -20.74 -17.97
CA PHE A 77 -2.31 -21.87 -18.39
C PHE A 77 -3.18 -23.11 -18.47
N SER A 78 -2.92 -23.96 -19.47
CA SER A 78 -3.56 -25.28 -19.52
C SER A 78 -3.01 -26.19 -18.41
N ASP A 79 -3.76 -27.23 -18.03
CA ASP A 79 -3.29 -28.20 -17.03
C ASP A 79 -1.99 -28.90 -17.47
N GLU A 80 -1.79 -29.06 -18.78
CA GLU A 80 -0.57 -29.60 -19.38
C GLU A 80 0.63 -28.65 -19.19
N GLU A 81 0.43 -27.35 -19.44
CA GLU A 81 1.45 -26.31 -19.22
C GLU A 81 1.77 -26.17 -17.73
N ILE A 82 0.75 -26.21 -16.87
CA ILE A 82 0.92 -26.16 -15.42
C ILE A 82 1.74 -27.36 -14.95
N THR A 83 1.43 -28.56 -15.45
CA THR A 83 2.13 -29.79 -15.06
C THR A 83 3.56 -29.81 -15.62
N SER A 84 3.78 -29.34 -16.85
CA SER A 84 5.12 -29.24 -17.44
C SER A 84 6.02 -28.25 -16.69
N TYR A 85 5.48 -27.10 -16.30
CA TYR A 85 6.25 -26.03 -15.67
C TYR A 85 6.41 -26.23 -14.15
N TRP A 86 5.37 -26.73 -13.49
CA TRP A 86 5.30 -26.85 -12.03
C TRP A 86 5.37 -28.29 -11.54
N GLY A 87 5.48 -29.28 -12.42
CA GLY A 87 5.44 -30.71 -12.08
C GLY A 87 4.02 -31.18 -11.73
N GLU A 88 3.92 -32.47 -11.39
CA GLU A 88 2.67 -33.06 -10.93
C GLU A 88 2.17 -32.39 -9.65
N HIS A 89 0.86 -32.48 -9.43
CA HIS A 89 0.18 -31.82 -8.32
C HIS A 89 0.81 -32.14 -6.96
N ASP A 90 1.17 -33.41 -6.74
CA ASP A 90 1.70 -33.90 -5.46
C ASP A 90 3.12 -33.39 -5.20
N ASP A 91 3.96 -33.36 -6.23
CA ASP A 91 5.30 -32.77 -6.17
C ASP A 91 5.27 -31.27 -5.88
N ARG A 92 4.28 -30.57 -6.45
CA ARG A 92 4.07 -29.15 -6.20
C ARG A 92 3.67 -28.89 -4.74
N VAL A 93 2.79 -29.71 -4.18
CA VAL A 93 2.39 -29.61 -2.77
C VAL A 93 3.56 -29.89 -1.84
N LEU A 94 4.35 -30.92 -2.13
CA LEU A 94 5.53 -31.29 -1.35
C LEU A 94 6.58 -30.16 -1.37
N ARG A 95 6.97 -29.69 -2.55
CA ARG A 95 7.92 -28.56 -2.71
C ARG A 95 7.43 -27.30 -2.00
N LYS A 96 6.15 -26.98 -2.11
CA LYS A 96 5.57 -25.82 -1.40
C LYS A 96 5.67 -25.99 0.12
N LYS A 97 5.40 -27.19 0.63
CA LYS A 97 5.50 -27.51 2.07
C LYS A 97 6.94 -27.40 2.57
N GLU A 98 7.90 -27.93 1.83
CA GLU A 98 9.33 -27.86 2.14
C GLU A 98 9.86 -26.42 2.09
N LEU A 99 9.51 -25.67 1.05
CA LEU A 99 9.89 -24.26 0.93
C LEU A 99 9.28 -23.43 2.06
N THR A 100 8.02 -23.68 2.41
CA THR A 100 7.36 -23.00 3.54
C THR A 100 8.07 -23.32 4.86
N LYS A 101 8.50 -24.56 5.04
CA LYS A 101 9.28 -24.98 6.21
C LYS A 101 10.64 -24.28 6.23
N ALA A 102 11.38 -24.30 5.13
CA ALA A 102 12.68 -23.63 5.00
C ALA A 102 12.58 -22.11 5.24
N VAL A 103 11.53 -21.44 4.78
CA VAL A 103 11.29 -20.01 5.04
C VAL A 103 10.98 -19.74 6.51
N ARG A 104 10.22 -20.63 7.17
CA ARG A 104 10.00 -20.53 8.62
C ARG A 104 11.30 -20.75 9.37
N ASP A 105 12.05 -21.78 9.02
CA ASP A 105 13.33 -22.10 9.65
C ASP A 105 14.33 -20.96 9.44
N LEU A 106 14.36 -20.33 8.25
CA LEU A 106 15.12 -19.11 8.01
C LEU A 106 14.67 -17.98 8.95
N HIS A 107 13.38 -17.77 9.14
CA HIS A 107 12.87 -16.71 10.02
C HIS A 107 13.13 -16.99 11.52
N TYR A 108 13.12 -18.25 11.95
CA TYR A 108 13.31 -18.63 13.35
C TYR A 108 14.78 -18.84 13.74
N TYR A 109 15.61 -19.33 12.81
CA TYR A 109 17.02 -19.67 13.05
C TYR A 109 18.01 -18.70 12.40
N GLN A 110 17.58 -17.68 11.64
CA GLN A 110 18.46 -16.56 11.34
C GLN A 110 18.87 -15.87 12.64
N ARG A 111 20.18 -15.75 12.82
CA ARG A 111 20.82 -14.94 13.84
C ARG A 111 20.17 -13.55 13.83
N THR A 112 19.48 -13.20 14.91
CA THR A 112 18.88 -11.88 15.13
C THR A 112 19.92 -10.74 15.20
N SER A 113 21.20 -11.01 14.91
CA SER A 113 22.30 -10.05 14.96
C SER A 113 22.36 -9.10 13.76
N ASP A 114 21.73 -9.42 12.62
CA ASP A 114 21.99 -8.69 11.35
C ASP A 114 20.87 -7.73 10.95
N LYS A 115 19.84 -7.59 11.79
CA LYS A 115 18.94 -6.44 11.73
C LYS A 115 19.21 -5.67 13.00
N ASP A 116 19.62 -4.41 12.89
CA ASP A 116 19.79 -3.52 14.03
C ASP A 116 18.43 -3.34 14.75
N PHE A 117 18.10 -4.31 15.61
CA PHE A 117 16.97 -4.27 16.51
C PHE A 117 17.33 -3.30 17.63
N THR A 118 17.31 -2.01 17.34
CA THR A 118 17.23 -1.00 18.39
C THR A 118 16.06 -1.36 19.32
N ARG A 119 16.15 -1.10 20.63
CA ARG A 119 15.05 -1.38 21.58
C ARG A 119 13.69 -0.86 21.07
N LEU A 120 13.71 0.24 20.33
CA LEU A 120 12.55 0.83 19.63
C LEU A 120 11.98 -0.04 18.50
N GLY A 121 12.82 -0.75 17.75
CA GLY A 121 12.42 -1.66 16.68
C GLY A 121 11.66 -2.88 17.19
N LEU A 122 12.07 -3.44 18.33
CA LEU A 122 11.42 -4.61 18.94
C LEU A 122 9.99 -4.29 19.43
N ASP A 123 9.79 -3.13 20.06
CA ASP A 123 8.47 -2.67 20.52
C ASP A 123 7.45 -2.58 19.37
N GLN A 124 7.90 -2.29 18.15
CA GLN A 124 7.02 -2.22 16.98
C GLN A 124 6.66 -3.58 16.39
N LEU A 125 7.43 -4.62 16.72
CA LEU A 125 7.28 -5.97 16.16
C LEU A 125 6.38 -6.85 17.02
N ALA A 126 6.21 -6.53 18.31
CA ALA A 126 5.41 -7.33 19.25
C ALA A 126 4.43 -6.49 20.09
N GLY A 127 3.46 -7.17 20.70
CA GLY A 127 2.55 -6.62 21.72
C GLY A 127 1.82 -5.34 21.31
N ARG A 128 1.82 -4.36 22.22
CA ARG A 128 1.07 -3.10 22.09
C ARG A 128 1.60 -2.20 20.96
N GLY A 129 2.91 -2.15 20.74
CA GLY A 129 3.47 -1.30 19.69
C GLY A 129 3.12 -1.79 18.28
N LYS A 130 3.04 -3.12 18.07
CA LYS A 130 2.49 -3.71 16.84
C LYS A 130 1.03 -3.31 16.62
N ALA A 131 0.19 -3.36 17.65
CA ALA A 131 -1.22 -2.98 17.57
C ALA A 131 -1.38 -1.50 17.21
N ILE A 132 -0.63 -0.61 17.87
CA ILE A 132 -0.63 0.84 17.58
C ILE A 132 -0.17 1.10 16.14
N LYS A 133 0.93 0.48 15.70
CA LYS A 133 1.43 0.63 14.33
C LYS A 133 0.40 0.16 13.29
N LYS A 134 -0.29 -0.95 13.56
CA LYS A 134 -1.38 -1.46 12.72
C LYS A 134 -2.56 -0.49 12.67
N SER A 135 -2.98 0.04 13.83
CA SER A 135 -4.05 1.03 13.93
C SER A 135 -3.74 2.30 13.14
N ASN A 136 -2.55 2.88 13.34
CA ASN A 136 -2.12 4.09 12.63
C ASN A 136 -2.08 3.88 11.11
N ARG A 137 -1.56 2.73 10.65
CA ARG A 137 -1.58 2.39 9.21
C ARG A 137 -2.98 2.26 8.65
N LYS A 138 -3.90 1.64 9.42
CA LYS A 138 -5.30 1.48 9.02
C LYS A 138 -5.97 2.85 8.92
N LYS A 139 -5.76 3.71 9.92
CA LYS A 139 -6.28 5.07 9.97
C LYS A 139 -5.78 5.90 8.78
N SER A 140 -4.48 6.01 8.57
CA SER A 140 -3.92 6.77 7.43
C SER A 140 -4.39 6.23 6.08
N ARG A 141 -4.58 4.92 5.95
CA ARG A 141 -5.13 4.32 4.72
C ARG A 141 -6.57 4.74 4.47
N TYR A 142 -7.43 4.71 5.49
CA TYR A 142 -8.82 5.11 5.32
C TYR A 142 -8.93 6.58 4.91
N VAL A 143 -8.20 7.47 5.57
CA VAL A 143 -8.20 8.90 5.21
C VAL A 143 -7.77 9.11 3.75
N VAL A 144 -6.78 8.36 3.27
CA VAL A 144 -6.34 8.40 1.85
C VAL A 144 -7.44 7.86 0.92
N LEU A 145 -8.09 6.75 1.27
CA LEU A 145 -9.16 6.18 0.44
C LEU A 145 -10.38 7.12 0.36
N ASP A 146 -10.76 7.73 1.47
CA ASP A 146 -11.87 8.68 1.53
C ASP A 146 -11.61 9.90 0.65
N GLU A 147 -10.37 10.42 0.64
CA GLU A 147 -9.98 11.51 -0.26
C GLU A 147 -9.96 11.08 -1.73
N GLN A 148 -9.47 9.87 -2.03
CA GLN A 148 -9.49 9.34 -3.39
C GLN A 148 -10.91 9.18 -3.93
N GLU A 149 -11.84 8.72 -3.09
CA GLU A 149 -13.26 8.60 -3.44
C GLU A 149 -13.87 9.99 -3.72
N LEU A 150 -13.53 10.98 -2.90
CA LEU A 150 -13.97 12.37 -3.10
C LEU A 150 -13.44 12.96 -4.42
N GLN A 151 -12.14 12.78 -4.69
CA GLN A 151 -11.51 13.18 -5.95
C GLN A 151 -12.14 12.51 -7.17
N HIS A 152 -12.44 11.20 -7.07
CA HIS A 152 -13.12 10.46 -8.11
C HIS A 152 -14.53 11.01 -8.38
N HIS A 153 -15.31 11.32 -7.34
CA HIS A 153 -16.64 11.92 -7.49
C HIS A 153 -16.60 13.35 -8.05
N GLU A 154 -15.56 14.12 -7.74
CA GLU A 154 -15.35 15.47 -8.27
C GLU A 154 -14.74 15.47 -9.69
N GLY A 155 -14.23 14.33 -10.16
CA GLY A 155 -13.53 14.21 -11.45
C GLY A 155 -12.17 14.92 -11.48
N VAL A 156 -11.57 15.16 -10.32
CA VAL A 156 -10.30 15.88 -10.16
C VAL A 156 -9.28 14.96 -9.51
N TYR A 157 -8.08 14.84 -10.10
CA TYR A 157 -6.99 14.06 -9.54
C TYR A 157 -5.86 15.00 -9.11
N ASP A 158 -5.58 15.06 -7.81
CA ASP A 158 -4.55 15.92 -7.21
C ASP A 158 -3.65 15.11 -6.28
N ASP A 159 -2.49 14.73 -6.80
CA ASP A 159 -1.49 13.93 -6.11
C ASP A 159 -0.81 14.70 -4.95
N GLU A 160 -0.71 16.03 -5.05
CA GLU A 160 -0.12 16.86 -3.99
C GLU A 160 -1.06 16.91 -2.77
N LEU A 161 -2.36 17.02 -3.02
CA LEU A 161 -3.38 16.94 -1.99
C LEU A 161 -3.36 15.57 -1.28
N MET A 162 -3.25 14.48 -2.03
CA MET A 162 -3.13 13.13 -1.49
C MET A 162 -1.90 12.97 -0.57
N ALA A 163 -0.76 13.50 -0.99
CA ALA A 163 0.46 13.52 -0.17
C ALA A 163 0.26 14.36 1.11
N GLY A 164 -0.42 15.51 1.00
CA GLY A 164 -0.78 16.36 2.13
C GLY A 164 -1.66 15.64 3.16
N VAL A 165 -2.71 14.97 2.69
CA VAL A 165 -3.65 14.20 3.53
C VAL A 165 -2.93 13.06 4.27
N TYR A 166 -2.07 12.30 3.58
CA TYR A 166 -1.27 11.27 4.23
C TYR A 166 -0.26 11.86 5.24
N SER A 167 0.41 12.95 4.87
CA SER A 167 1.39 13.61 5.75
C SER A 167 0.74 14.10 7.03
N HIS A 168 -0.44 14.73 6.93
CA HIS A 168 -1.21 15.23 8.06
C HIS A 168 -1.73 14.07 8.94
N SER A 169 -2.36 13.05 8.36
CA SER A 169 -2.88 11.91 9.14
C SER A 169 -1.79 11.12 9.88
N SER A 170 -0.54 11.19 9.41
CA SER A 170 0.61 10.51 10.04
C SER A 170 1.38 11.38 11.05
N GLU A 171 1.05 12.67 11.18
CA GLU A 171 1.81 13.64 11.98
C GLU A 171 1.87 13.29 13.48
N ALA A 172 0.75 12.89 14.07
CA ALA A 172 0.68 12.46 15.47
C ALA A 172 1.58 11.24 15.73
N ALA A 173 1.67 10.32 14.76
CA ALA A 173 2.53 9.15 14.88
C ALA A 173 4.02 9.53 14.73
N LYS A 174 4.34 10.44 13.82
CA LYS A 174 5.70 10.98 13.62
C LYS A 174 6.22 11.67 14.88
N THR A 175 5.43 12.59 15.44
CA THR A 175 5.78 13.31 16.67
C THR A 175 5.92 12.37 17.87
N ALA A 176 5.05 11.37 18.01
CA ALA A 176 5.17 10.37 19.07
C ALA A 176 6.45 9.52 18.92
N ALA A 177 6.83 9.15 17.69
CA ALA A 177 8.06 8.42 17.41
C ALA A 177 9.30 9.27 17.73
N GLN A 178 9.30 10.54 17.33
CA GLN A 178 10.37 11.48 17.61
C GLN A 178 10.60 11.66 19.12
N LYS A 179 9.53 11.93 19.89
CA LYS A 179 9.61 12.05 21.36
C LYS A 179 10.17 10.79 22.01
N LYS A 180 9.84 9.60 21.49
CA LYS A 180 10.39 8.34 22.00
C LYS A 180 11.88 8.20 21.69
N ALA A 181 12.30 8.60 20.49
CA ALA A 181 13.71 8.58 20.10
C ALA A 181 14.53 9.56 20.97
N GLU A 182 14.05 10.77 21.18
CA GLU A 182 14.68 11.77 22.05
C GLU A 182 14.83 11.27 23.49
N LYS A 183 13.77 10.67 24.05
CA LYS A 183 13.84 10.06 25.39
C LYS A 183 14.90 8.99 25.48
N LEU A 184 14.96 8.09 24.50
CA LEU A 184 15.94 7.01 24.48
C LEU A 184 17.36 7.57 24.33
N HIS A 185 17.56 8.57 23.48
CA HIS A 185 18.84 9.24 23.32
C HIS A 185 19.33 9.87 24.63
N ASN A 186 18.46 10.62 25.32
CA ASN A 186 18.79 11.24 26.61
C ASN A 186 19.14 10.18 27.67
N THR A 187 18.38 9.08 27.74
CA THR A 187 18.71 8.00 28.69
C THR A 187 20.09 7.40 28.42
N LEU A 188 20.50 7.25 27.15
CA LEU A 188 21.82 6.71 26.83
C LEU A 188 22.94 7.66 27.25
N ILE A 189 22.78 8.96 27.01
CA ILE A 189 23.74 9.99 27.44
C ILE A 189 23.90 10.01 28.96
N ASP A 190 22.80 9.85 29.70
CA ASP A 190 22.82 9.86 31.17
C ASP A 190 23.52 8.62 31.76
N TYR A 191 23.55 7.48 31.05
CA TYR A 191 24.27 6.28 31.47
C TYR A 191 25.78 6.31 31.18
N GLU A 192 26.26 7.24 30.34
CA GLU A 192 27.68 7.39 29.99
C GLU A 192 28.43 8.33 30.96
N LYS A 193 27.72 8.99 31.88
CA LYS A 193 28.29 9.87 32.91
C LYS A 193 28.38 9.18 34.26
#